data_AF-A0A933MCE0-F1
#
_entry.id   AF-A0A933MCE0-F1
#
_cell.length_a   1.000
_cell.length_b   1.000
_cell.length_c   1.000
_cell.angle_alpha   90.00
_cell.angle_beta   90.00
_cell.angle_gamma   90.00
#
_symmetry.space_group_name_H-M   'P 1'
#
loop_
_entity.id
_entity.type
_entity.pdbx_description
1 polymer ?
#
loop_
_entity_poly.entity_id
_entity_poly.type
_entity_poly.pdbx_seq_one_letter_code
_entity_poly.pdbx_strand_id
1 'polypeptide(L)'
;MPVEPSVFLQVVAVTNGFFIKPLYMLLMLFAAWRLHARGGAEARALAWGVDLFLLGEVFCAVNYLVFGMMAPAVEMLHGLGMALGTGLIMLGLSTLIDAKMLFFLDPDKPCALLRACPSCAKKTDAACGLERVFLFLALALAVANLMPLMGPLRPFKKELLIFGACVCQYHTTFLQVFEYRVYPIVGSALFLVSFGILLRGGRPAVRVAKFPFCMAVGFLVFPLLRFFTLHAYFDNLIWAEFWEEITELMLICGIIIFLRSFRLVGEPDQPCF
;
A
#
# COMPACT_ATOMS: atom_id res chain seq x y z
N MET A 1 -33.87 -5.76 -11.17
CA MET A 1 -33.44 -6.45 -12.40
C MET A 1 -31.98 -6.12 -12.61
N PRO A 2 -31.12 -7.11 -12.90
CA PRO A 2 -29.71 -6.86 -13.17
C PRO A 2 -29.54 -5.86 -14.33
N VAL A 3 -28.56 -4.98 -14.21
CA VAL A 3 -28.18 -4.04 -15.28
C VAL A 3 -27.24 -4.77 -16.21
N GLU A 4 -27.54 -4.80 -17.50
CA GLU A 4 -26.64 -5.33 -18.52
C GLU A 4 -25.75 -4.19 -19.07
N PRO A 5 -24.45 -4.18 -18.75
CA PRO A 5 -23.56 -3.16 -19.28
C PRO A 5 -23.18 -3.47 -20.73
N SER A 6 -22.63 -2.47 -21.44
CA SER A 6 -22.15 -2.67 -22.82
C SER A 6 -21.15 -3.83 -22.92
N VAL A 7 -21.07 -4.47 -24.10
CA VAL A 7 -20.13 -5.56 -24.38
C VAL A 7 -18.68 -5.17 -24.01
N PHE A 8 -18.28 -3.93 -24.30
CA PHE A 8 -16.96 -3.43 -23.93
C PHE A 8 -16.71 -3.48 -22.42
N LEU A 9 -17.67 -3.03 -21.60
CA LEU A 9 -17.56 -3.07 -20.15
C LEU A 9 -17.57 -4.51 -19.61
N GLN A 10 -18.32 -5.42 -20.25
CA GLN A 10 -18.27 -6.84 -19.91
C GLN A 10 -16.88 -7.43 -20.16
N VAL A 11 -16.23 -7.08 -21.29
CA VAL A 11 -14.84 -7.47 -21.58
C VAL A 11 -13.90 -6.91 -20.51
N VAL A 12 -14.03 -5.63 -20.15
CA VAL A 12 -13.20 -5.01 -19.08
C VAL A 12 -13.35 -5.77 -17.76
N ALA A 13 -14.58 -6.07 -17.33
CA ALA A 13 -14.84 -6.83 -16.11
C ALA A 13 -14.20 -8.23 -16.14
N VAL A 14 -14.30 -8.95 -17.27
CA VAL A 14 -13.68 -10.27 -17.44
C VAL A 14 -12.15 -10.19 -17.46
N THR A 15 -11.59 -9.22 -18.18
CA THR A 15 -10.13 -9.00 -18.19
C THR A 15 -9.62 -8.70 -16.78
N ASN A 16 -10.36 -7.90 -16.03
CA ASN A 16 -10.02 -7.54 -14.66
C ASN A 16 -9.98 -8.76 -13.74
N GLY A 17 -11.10 -9.50 -13.66
CA GLY A 17 -11.25 -10.62 -12.74
C GLY A 17 -10.46 -11.87 -13.10
N PHE A 18 -10.27 -12.15 -14.39
CA PHE A 18 -9.66 -13.42 -14.85
C PHE A 18 -8.22 -13.28 -15.37
N PHE A 19 -7.74 -12.06 -15.62
CA PHE A 19 -6.38 -11.86 -16.13
C PHE A 19 -5.55 -10.94 -15.24
N ILE A 20 -5.99 -9.71 -14.98
CA ILE A 20 -5.21 -8.73 -14.21
C ILE A 20 -5.00 -9.23 -12.77
N LYS A 21 -6.10 -9.58 -12.10
CA LYS A 21 -6.09 -10.03 -10.71
C LYS A 21 -5.24 -11.30 -10.50
N PRO A 22 -5.51 -12.42 -11.20
CA PRO A 22 -4.66 -13.61 -11.07
C PRO A 22 -3.19 -13.35 -11.42
N LEU A 23 -2.91 -12.51 -12.42
CA LEU A 23 -1.54 -12.20 -12.83
C LEU A 23 -0.76 -11.54 -11.70
N TYR A 24 -1.25 -10.45 -11.11
CA TYR A 24 -0.50 -9.78 -10.06
C TYR A 24 -0.42 -10.65 -8.79
N MET A 25 -1.45 -11.47 -8.48
CA MET A 25 -1.39 -12.38 -7.34
C MET A 25 -0.29 -13.43 -7.51
N LEU A 26 -0.11 -13.97 -8.73
CA LEU A 26 0.99 -14.88 -9.05
C LEU A 26 2.35 -14.19 -8.96
N LEU A 27 2.45 -12.94 -9.42
CA LEU A 27 3.66 -12.13 -9.28
C LEU A 27 3.98 -11.84 -7.81
N MET A 28 2.97 -11.57 -6.98
CA MET A 28 3.13 -11.38 -5.53
C MET A 28 3.62 -12.66 -4.86
N LEU A 29 3.04 -13.81 -5.18
CA LEU A 29 3.49 -15.11 -4.67
C LEU A 29 4.96 -15.38 -5.04
N PHE A 30 5.33 -15.13 -6.29
CA PHE A 30 6.72 -15.26 -6.74
C PHE A 30 7.66 -14.30 -5.98
N ALA A 31 7.27 -13.04 -5.82
CA ALA A 31 8.05 -12.04 -5.10
C ALA A 31 8.22 -12.42 -3.61
N ALA A 32 7.14 -12.81 -2.95
CA ALA A 32 7.15 -13.28 -1.56
C ALA A 32 8.11 -14.47 -1.39
N TRP A 33 7.98 -15.50 -2.25
CA TRP A 33 8.87 -16.66 -2.24
C TRP A 33 10.35 -16.25 -2.36
N ARG A 34 10.67 -15.36 -3.31
CA ARG A 34 12.04 -14.87 -3.52
C ARG A 34 12.56 -14.07 -2.33
N LEU A 35 11.74 -13.22 -1.74
CA LEU A 35 12.11 -12.40 -0.58
C LEU A 35 12.39 -13.25 0.65
N HIS A 36 11.54 -14.25 0.92
CA HIS A 36 11.75 -15.20 2.02
C HIS A 36 12.99 -16.06 1.80
N ALA A 37 13.22 -16.53 0.58
CA ALA A 37 14.38 -17.38 0.26
C ALA A 37 15.72 -16.67 0.46
N ARG A 38 15.79 -15.33 0.33
CA ARG A 38 17.03 -14.58 0.55
C ARG A 38 17.38 -14.35 2.00
N GLY A 39 16.39 -14.29 2.89
CA GLY A 39 16.61 -13.96 4.30
C GLY A 39 17.11 -12.52 4.52
N GLY A 40 17.47 -12.22 5.76
CA GLY A 40 17.89 -10.89 6.19
C GLY A 40 16.75 -10.03 6.74
N ALA A 41 17.07 -9.16 7.71
CA ALA A 41 16.07 -8.34 8.40
C ALA A 41 15.39 -7.33 7.46
N GLU A 42 16.11 -6.82 6.46
CA GLU A 42 15.63 -5.80 5.52
C GLU A 42 14.59 -6.37 4.54
N ALA A 43 14.86 -7.56 3.98
CA ALA A 43 13.94 -8.24 3.06
C ALA A 43 12.70 -8.79 3.78
N ARG A 44 12.81 -9.11 5.08
CA ARG A 44 11.74 -9.71 5.87
C ARG A 44 10.51 -8.81 5.99
N ALA A 45 10.69 -7.52 6.25
CA ALA A 45 9.56 -6.58 6.33
C ALA A 45 8.82 -6.48 4.99
N LEU A 46 9.57 -6.43 3.88
CA LEU A 46 9.00 -6.42 2.54
C LEU A 46 8.26 -7.74 2.22
N ALA A 47 8.85 -8.89 2.60
CA ALA A 47 8.24 -10.21 2.43
C ALA A 47 6.88 -10.29 3.15
N TRP A 48 6.85 -9.93 4.43
CA TRP A 48 5.61 -9.89 5.21
C TRP A 48 4.58 -8.91 4.66
N GLY A 49 5.03 -7.78 4.11
CA GLY A 49 4.15 -6.83 3.46
C GLY A 49 3.48 -7.43 2.22
N VAL A 50 4.24 -8.13 1.37
CA VAL A 50 3.70 -8.83 0.19
C VAL A 50 2.78 -9.98 0.62
N ASP A 51 3.12 -10.73 1.67
CA ASP A 51 2.26 -11.81 2.20
C ASP A 51 0.92 -11.29 2.73
N LEU A 52 0.92 -10.23 3.53
CA LEU A 52 -0.32 -9.64 4.06
C LEU A 52 -1.18 -9.03 2.96
N PHE A 53 -0.55 -8.44 1.94
CA PHE A 53 -1.25 -7.95 0.76
C PHE A 53 -1.93 -9.10 0.01
N LEU A 54 -1.18 -10.17 -0.29
CA LEU A 54 -1.70 -11.37 -0.93
C LEU A 54 -2.81 -12.04 -0.10
N LEU A 55 -2.70 -12.03 1.22
CA LEU A 55 -3.74 -12.53 2.12
C LEU A 55 -5.02 -11.68 2.03
N GLY A 56 -4.90 -10.35 1.92
CA GLY A 56 -6.02 -9.46 1.64
C GLY A 56 -6.75 -9.86 0.35
N GLU A 57 -5.99 -10.15 -0.70
CA GLU A 57 -6.52 -10.59 -2.00
C GLU A 57 -7.19 -11.96 -1.96
N VAL A 58 -6.65 -12.88 -1.15
CA VAL A 58 -7.31 -14.17 -0.88
C VAL A 58 -8.67 -13.94 -0.22
N PHE A 59 -8.80 -12.98 0.71
CA PHE A 59 -10.11 -12.63 1.26
C PHE A 59 -11.05 -12.04 0.22
N CYS A 60 -10.56 -11.17 -0.68
CA CYS A 60 -11.36 -10.67 -1.82
C CYS A 60 -11.89 -11.83 -2.67
N ALA A 61 -11.02 -12.76 -3.07
CA ALA A 61 -11.38 -13.93 -3.86
C ALA A 61 -12.39 -14.85 -3.13
N VAL A 62 -12.22 -15.07 -1.82
CA VAL A 62 -13.17 -15.84 -1.00
C VAL A 62 -14.53 -15.13 -0.94
N ASN A 63 -14.55 -13.81 -0.75
CA ASN A 63 -15.79 -13.03 -0.74
C ASN A 63 -16.55 -13.18 -2.08
N TYR A 64 -15.82 -13.12 -3.19
CA TYR A 64 -16.38 -13.31 -4.53
C TYR A 64 -16.90 -14.73 -4.75
N LEU A 65 -16.05 -15.75 -4.57
CA LEU A 65 -16.35 -17.14 -4.95
C LEU A 65 -17.33 -17.83 -4.00
N VAL A 66 -17.31 -17.51 -2.70
CA VAL A 66 -18.10 -18.20 -1.68
C VAL A 66 -19.34 -17.40 -1.30
N PHE A 67 -19.21 -16.08 -1.18
CA PHE A 67 -20.26 -15.22 -0.64
C PHE A 67 -20.91 -14.31 -1.69
N GLY A 68 -20.48 -14.37 -2.96
CA GLY A 68 -21.01 -13.52 -4.02
C GLY A 68 -20.89 -12.03 -3.71
N MET A 69 -19.78 -11.62 -3.07
CA MET A 69 -19.50 -10.26 -2.59
C MET A 69 -20.44 -9.75 -1.48
N MET A 70 -21.21 -10.63 -0.83
CA MET A 70 -22.20 -10.23 0.17
C MET A 70 -21.72 -10.38 1.62
N ALA A 71 -20.43 -10.62 1.89
CA ALA A 71 -19.89 -10.76 3.23
C ALA A 71 -19.02 -9.56 3.65
N PRO A 72 -19.58 -8.51 4.29
CA PRO A 72 -18.84 -7.32 4.72
C PRO A 72 -17.63 -7.62 5.61
N ALA A 73 -17.72 -8.62 6.48
CA ALA A 73 -16.60 -8.98 7.35
C ALA A 73 -15.37 -9.47 6.55
N VAL A 74 -15.60 -10.20 5.45
CA VAL A 74 -14.52 -10.69 4.58
C VAL A 74 -13.92 -9.53 3.79
N GLU A 75 -14.76 -8.61 3.30
CA GLU A 75 -14.30 -7.39 2.64
C GLU A 75 -13.49 -6.47 3.56
N MET A 76 -13.83 -6.41 4.85
CA MET A 76 -13.00 -5.71 5.85
C MET A 76 -11.63 -6.35 6.03
N LEU A 77 -11.56 -7.69 6.01
CA LEU A 77 -10.28 -8.40 6.12
C LEU A 77 -9.43 -8.19 4.86
N HIS A 78 -10.06 -8.13 3.70
CA HIS A 78 -9.43 -7.68 2.46
C HIS A 78 -8.82 -6.29 2.67
N GLY A 79 -9.62 -5.27 3.00
CA GLY A 79 -9.10 -3.90 3.17
C GLY A 79 -8.06 -3.74 4.26
N LEU A 80 -8.15 -4.51 5.36
CA LEU A 80 -7.11 -4.53 6.39
C LEU A 80 -5.80 -5.13 5.88
N GLY A 81 -5.87 -6.21 5.10
CA GLY A 81 -4.73 -6.82 4.42
C GLY A 81 -4.03 -5.83 3.48
N MET A 82 -4.80 -5.07 2.70
CA MET A 82 -4.27 -4.04 1.80
C MET A 82 -3.56 -2.92 2.55
N ALA A 83 -4.18 -2.38 3.60
CA ALA A 83 -3.61 -1.30 4.40
C ALA A 83 -2.33 -1.74 5.14
N LEU A 84 -2.36 -2.89 5.83
CA LEU A 84 -1.21 -3.40 6.56
C LEU A 84 -0.08 -3.88 5.63
N GLY A 85 -0.44 -4.59 4.56
CA GLY A 85 0.49 -5.07 3.54
C GLY A 85 1.23 -3.90 2.88
N THR A 86 0.50 -2.87 2.44
CA THR A 86 1.10 -1.65 1.87
C THR A 86 2.01 -0.96 2.88
N GLY A 87 1.60 -0.85 4.15
CA GLY A 87 2.42 -0.24 5.19
C GLY A 87 3.76 -0.95 5.43
N LEU A 88 3.74 -2.29 5.46
CA LEU A 88 4.95 -3.11 5.57
C LEU A 88 5.80 -3.12 4.30
N ILE A 89 5.18 -3.08 3.12
CA ILE A 89 5.89 -2.91 1.84
C ILE A 89 6.68 -1.60 1.89
N MET A 90 6.05 -0.49 2.29
CA MET A 90 6.72 0.81 2.42
C MET A 90 7.83 0.79 3.47
N LEU A 91 7.65 0.08 4.57
CA LEU A 91 8.69 -0.13 5.57
C LEU A 91 9.88 -0.92 5.03
N GLY A 92 9.62 -2.00 4.30
CA GLY A 92 10.64 -2.83 3.65
C GLY A 92 11.43 -2.03 2.60
N LEU A 93 10.72 -1.35 1.69
CA LEU A 93 11.34 -0.49 0.67
C LEU A 93 12.16 0.64 1.30
N SER A 94 11.62 1.36 2.28
CA SER A 94 12.36 2.45 2.95
C SER A 94 13.59 1.94 3.71
N THR A 95 13.54 0.73 4.27
CA THR A 95 14.69 0.10 4.92
C THR A 95 15.75 -0.30 3.90
N LEU A 96 15.37 -0.88 2.77
CA LEU A 96 16.29 -1.25 1.69
C LEU A 96 16.94 -0.03 1.03
N ILE A 97 16.16 1.02 0.74
CA ILE A 97 16.68 2.29 0.20
C ILE A 97 17.69 2.90 1.16
N ASP A 98 17.37 2.91 2.46
CA ASP A 98 18.28 3.41 3.48
C ASP A 98 19.56 2.57 3.57
N ALA A 99 19.46 1.25 3.57
CA ALA A 99 20.61 0.35 3.69
C ALA A 99 21.52 0.31 2.46
N LYS A 100 20.97 0.56 1.25
CA LYS A 100 21.70 0.39 -0.02
C LYS A 100 22.03 1.71 -0.72
N MET A 101 21.26 2.76 -0.49
CA MET A 101 21.41 4.03 -1.22
C MET A 101 21.73 5.20 -0.29
N LEU A 102 20.91 5.43 0.73
CA LEU A 102 21.03 6.64 1.54
C LEU A 102 22.08 6.52 2.63
N PHE A 103 22.22 5.32 3.19
CA PHE A 103 23.02 5.02 4.37
C PHE A 103 22.72 5.98 5.52
N PHE A 104 21.48 6.44 5.74
CA PHE A 104 21.17 7.41 6.78
C PHE A 104 21.31 6.80 8.18
N LEU A 105 20.85 5.57 8.37
CA LEU A 105 20.89 4.89 9.68
C LEU A 105 22.20 4.14 9.98
N ASP A 106 23.11 4.00 9.02
CA ASP A 106 24.42 3.34 9.17
C ASP A 106 25.44 4.29 9.85
N PRO A 107 26.09 3.96 10.99
CA PRO A 107 27.06 4.85 11.64
C PRO A 107 28.38 4.97 10.88
N ASP A 108 28.76 3.93 10.14
CA ASP A 108 30.11 3.76 9.60
C ASP A 108 30.23 4.32 8.18
N LYS A 109 29.10 4.49 7.48
CA LYS A 109 29.06 5.03 6.12
C LYS A 109 28.60 6.49 6.08
N PRO A 110 29.15 7.34 5.19
CA PRO A 110 28.61 8.68 4.96
C PRO A 110 27.21 8.60 4.33
N CYS A 111 26.31 9.48 4.75
CA CYS A 111 24.97 9.57 4.15
C CYS A 111 25.07 10.15 2.72
N ALA A 112 24.36 9.56 1.75
CA ALA A 112 24.38 10.01 0.35
C ALA A 112 23.86 11.44 0.15
N LEU A 113 23.01 11.93 1.06
CA LEU A 113 22.45 13.29 1.03
C LEU A 113 23.33 14.34 1.73
N LEU A 114 24.56 14.00 2.13
CA LEU A 114 25.42 14.91 2.88
C LEU A 114 25.69 16.23 2.14
N ARG A 115 25.78 16.21 0.80
CA ARG A 115 26.01 17.42 -0.01
C ARG A 115 24.79 18.33 -0.13
N ALA A 116 23.59 17.77 0.02
CA ALA A 116 22.33 18.50 -0.10
C ALA A 116 21.85 19.04 1.26
N CYS A 117 22.40 18.53 2.37
CA CYS A 117 22.01 18.95 3.71
C CYS A 117 23.02 19.97 4.27
N PRO A 118 22.57 21.14 4.75
CA PRO A 118 23.45 22.11 5.41
C PRO A 118 24.02 21.58 6.75
N SER A 119 23.30 20.66 7.40
CA SER A 119 23.68 19.99 8.65
C SER A 119 23.42 18.48 8.54
N CYS A 120 24.25 17.68 9.21
CA CYS A 120 24.11 16.23 9.22
C CYS A 120 23.97 15.71 10.66
N ALA A 121 22.84 15.05 10.94
CA ALA A 121 22.54 14.43 12.23
C ALA A 121 23.53 13.30 12.63
N LYS A 122 24.45 12.92 11.74
CA LYS A 122 25.57 12.02 12.06
C LYS A 122 26.79 12.73 12.64
N LYS A 123 27.01 13.99 12.27
CA LYS A 123 28.22 14.76 12.60
C LYS A 123 27.96 15.81 13.68
N THR A 124 26.71 16.24 13.82
CA THR A 124 26.30 17.33 14.71
C THR A 124 24.99 16.95 15.38
N ASP A 125 24.71 17.51 16.55
CA ASP A 125 23.42 17.36 17.26
C ASP A 125 22.25 18.14 16.62
N ALA A 126 22.51 18.85 15.51
CA ALA A 126 21.48 19.58 14.78
C ALA A 126 20.65 18.66 13.87
N ALA A 127 19.35 18.92 13.80
CA ALA A 127 18.43 18.26 12.86
C ALA A 127 18.91 18.46 11.41
N CYS A 128 18.91 17.37 10.63
CA CYS A 128 19.32 17.40 9.23
C CYS A 128 18.15 17.79 8.30
N GLY A 129 18.46 18.16 7.05
CA GLY A 129 17.45 18.52 6.06
C GLY A 129 16.40 17.42 5.84
N LEU A 130 16.83 16.16 5.75
CA LEU A 130 15.94 15.00 5.55
C LEU A 130 14.93 14.85 6.70
N GLU A 131 15.36 15.06 7.94
CA GLU A 131 14.51 14.98 9.12
C GLU A 131 13.43 16.06 9.13
N ARG A 132 13.78 17.29 8.72
CA ARG A 132 12.81 18.38 8.57
C ARG A 132 11.77 18.09 7.49
N VAL A 133 12.20 17.47 6.38
CA VAL A 133 11.29 17.03 5.32
C VAL A 133 10.33 15.97 5.86
N PHE A 134 10.81 14.97 6.61
CA PHE A 134 9.94 13.96 7.21
C PHE A 134 8.98 14.53 8.27
N LEU A 135 9.41 15.49 9.07
CA LEU A 135 8.54 16.22 10.00
C LEU A 135 7.39 16.91 9.26
N PHE A 136 7.72 17.66 8.20
CA PHE A 136 6.70 18.31 7.37
C PHE A 136 5.77 17.29 6.70
N LEU A 137 6.33 16.25 6.08
CA LEU A 137 5.55 15.20 5.41
C LEU A 137 4.63 14.47 6.37
N ALA A 138 5.08 14.15 7.59
CA ALA A 138 4.23 13.48 8.58
C ALA A 138 2.99 14.33 8.89
N LEU A 139 3.17 15.64 9.11
CA LEU A 139 2.03 16.53 9.37
C LEU A 139 1.14 16.71 8.14
N ALA A 140 1.73 16.96 6.96
CA ALA A 140 0.98 17.17 5.72
C ALA A 140 0.16 15.92 5.34
N LEU A 141 0.75 14.72 5.46
CA LEU A 141 0.08 13.47 5.16
C LEU A 141 -0.95 13.10 6.23
N ALA A 142 -0.77 13.47 7.50
CA ALA A 142 -1.81 13.33 8.52
C ALA A 142 -3.07 14.11 8.13
N VAL A 143 -2.91 15.35 7.65
CA VAL A 143 -4.05 16.17 7.19
C VAL A 143 -4.66 15.59 5.92
N ALA A 144 -3.84 15.21 4.93
CA ALA A 144 -4.32 14.62 3.69
C ALA A 144 -5.10 13.32 3.93
N ASN A 145 -4.69 12.52 4.93
CA ASN A 145 -5.38 11.29 5.26
C ASN A 145 -6.81 11.51 5.76
N LEU A 146 -7.14 12.70 6.26
CA LEU A 146 -8.50 13.04 6.70
C LEU A 146 -9.45 13.41 5.54
N MET A 147 -8.97 13.47 4.30
CA MET A 147 -9.82 13.81 3.14
C MET A 147 -11.08 12.94 3.02
N PRO A 148 -11.04 11.60 3.17
CA PRO A 148 -12.23 10.76 3.06
C PRO A 148 -13.33 11.09 4.08
N LEU A 149 -12.97 11.62 5.27
CA LEU A 149 -13.95 11.98 6.32
C LEU A 149 -14.95 13.03 5.83
N MET A 150 -14.52 13.89 4.90
CA MET A 150 -15.32 15.01 4.40
C MET A 150 -16.30 14.58 3.30
N GLY A 151 -16.09 13.42 2.68
CA GLY A 151 -16.96 12.91 1.63
C GLY A 151 -18.20 12.18 2.18
N PRO A 152 -19.34 12.19 1.46
CA PRO A 152 -20.53 11.47 1.88
C PRO A 152 -20.32 9.96 1.82
N LEU A 153 -20.96 9.23 2.75
CA LEU A 153 -21.13 7.78 2.62
C LEU A 153 -22.22 7.52 1.57
N ARG A 154 -21.92 6.68 0.59
CA ARG A 154 -22.81 6.30 -0.52
C ARG A 154 -22.88 4.78 -0.61
N PRO A 155 -23.58 4.10 0.32
CA PRO A 155 -23.72 2.65 0.24
C PRO A 155 -24.43 2.26 -1.06
N PHE A 156 -24.02 1.15 -1.66
CA PHE A 156 -24.61 0.66 -2.90
C PHE A 156 -24.73 -0.86 -2.93
N LYS A 157 -25.72 -1.33 -3.70
CA LYS A 157 -25.85 -2.70 -4.17
C LYS A 157 -26.22 -2.65 -5.64
N LYS A 158 -25.37 -3.14 -6.53
CA LYS A 158 -25.61 -3.20 -7.97
C LYS A 158 -25.49 -4.65 -8.43
N GLU A 159 -26.50 -5.12 -9.14
CA GLU A 159 -26.48 -6.43 -9.79
C GLU A 159 -26.21 -6.20 -11.28
N LEU A 160 -25.15 -6.82 -11.79
CA LEU A 160 -24.67 -6.69 -13.16
C LEU A 160 -24.82 -8.03 -13.88
N LEU A 161 -25.23 -8.00 -15.15
CA LEU A 161 -25.22 -9.19 -16.00
C LEU A 161 -23.98 -9.15 -16.89
N ILE A 162 -22.97 -9.95 -16.57
CA ILE A 162 -21.71 -10.05 -17.32
C ILE A 162 -21.69 -11.37 -18.08
N PHE A 163 -21.86 -11.32 -19.40
CA PHE A 163 -21.97 -12.48 -20.29
C PHE A 163 -22.94 -13.56 -19.77
N GLY A 164 -24.09 -13.12 -19.27
CA GLY A 164 -25.13 -14.00 -18.73
C GLY A 164 -24.92 -14.46 -17.28
N ALA A 165 -23.76 -14.19 -16.67
CA ALA A 165 -23.53 -14.40 -15.25
C ALA A 165 -23.98 -13.18 -14.43
N CYS A 166 -24.75 -13.40 -13.37
CA CYS A 166 -25.13 -12.34 -12.45
C CYS A 166 -24.01 -12.10 -11.44
N VAL A 167 -23.44 -10.89 -11.44
CA VAL A 167 -22.39 -10.44 -10.52
C VAL A 167 -22.97 -9.35 -9.62
N CYS A 168 -22.82 -9.51 -8.31
CA CYS A 168 -23.27 -8.51 -7.33
C CYS A 168 -22.07 -7.68 -6.89
N GLN A 169 -22.19 -6.36 -6.98
CA GLN A 169 -21.28 -5.41 -6.36
C GLN A 169 -21.99 -4.80 -5.15
N TYR A 170 -21.40 -4.95 -3.98
CA TYR A 170 -22.04 -4.57 -2.73
C TYR A 170 -21.06 -3.87 -1.80
N HIS A 171 -21.42 -2.66 -1.39
CA HIS A 171 -20.60 -1.86 -0.50
C HIS A 171 -21.50 -1.19 0.54
N THR A 172 -21.43 -1.69 1.77
CA THR A 172 -22.32 -1.29 2.86
C THR A 172 -21.87 -0.01 3.56
N THR A 173 -22.79 0.65 4.27
CA THR A 173 -22.43 1.76 5.16
C THR A 173 -21.40 1.33 6.19
N PHE A 174 -21.51 0.10 6.69
CA PHE A 174 -20.56 -0.46 7.65
C PHE A 174 -19.14 -0.49 7.08
N LEU A 175 -18.96 -0.98 5.86
CA LEU A 175 -17.66 -0.97 5.17
C LEU A 175 -17.12 0.45 4.99
N GLN A 176 -17.95 1.37 4.49
CA GLN A 176 -17.52 2.75 4.25
C GLN A 176 -17.17 3.49 5.54
N VAL A 177 -17.77 3.15 6.68
CA VAL A 177 -17.35 3.71 7.97
C VAL A 177 -15.93 3.26 8.30
N PHE A 178 -15.59 2.00 8.11
CA PHE A 178 -14.24 1.52 8.36
C PHE A 178 -13.23 2.13 7.38
N GLU A 179 -13.51 2.05 6.08
CA GLU A 179 -12.59 2.51 5.05
C GLU A 179 -12.46 4.04 5.03
N TYR A 180 -13.55 4.79 5.16
CA TYR A 180 -13.52 6.25 4.98
C TYR A 180 -13.49 7.04 6.29
N ARG A 181 -13.57 6.39 7.45
CA ARG A 181 -13.48 7.06 8.76
C ARG A 181 -12.40 6.43 9.62
N VAL A 182 -12.52 5.15 9.93
CA VAL A 182 -11.62 4.49 10.88
C VAL A 182 -10.19 4.44 10.35
N TYR A 183 -9.97 3.96 9.13
CA TYR A 183 -8.63 3.85 8.53
C TYR A 183 -7.93 5.21 8.40
N PRO A 184 -8.56 6.24 7.81
CA PRO A 184 -8.10 7.63 7.86
C PRO A 184 -7.69 8.14 9.25
N ILE A 185 -8.52 7.92 10.27
CA ILE A 185 -8.22 8.35 11.65
C ILE A 185 -6.99 7.62 12.18
N VAL A 186 -6.92 6.29 11.99
CA VAL A 186 -5.79 5.47 12.42
C VAL A 186 -4.50 5.91 11.73
N GLY A 187 -4.50 6.08 10.41
CA GLY A 187 -3.32 6.54 9.69
C GLY A 187 -2.90 7.96 10.10
N SER A 188 -3.85 8.86 10.34
CA SER A 188 -3.57 10.21 10.85
C SER A 188 -2.90 10.17 12.22
N ALA A 189 -3.44 9.36 13.15
CA ALA A 189 -2.84 9.15 14.45
C ALA A 189 -1.42 8.57 14.35
N LEU A 190 -1.17 7.60 13.46
CA LEU A 190 0.15 7.04 13.23
C LEU A 190 1.15 8.06 12.66
N PHE A 191 0.72 8.93 11.74
CA PHE A 191 1.55 10.05 11.26
C PHE A 191 1.88 11.03 12.39
N LEU A 192 0.91 11.38 13.25
CA LEU A 192 1.14 12.26 14.40
C LEU A 192 2.07 11.63 15.45
N VAL A 193 1.97 10.32 15.67
CA VAL A 193 2.93 9.57 16.51
C VAL A 193 4.33 9.65 15.90
N SER A 194 4.46 9.43 14.58
CA SER A 194 5.73 9.57 13.88
C SER A 194 6.31 10.99 14.01
N PHE A 195 5.48 12.01 13.81
CA PHE A 195 5.84 13.41 14.00
C PHE A 195 6.35 13.68 15.42
N GLY A 196 5.61 13.24 16.45
CA GLY A 196 6.00 13.41 17.85
C GLY A 196 7.32 12.72 18.21
N ILE A 197 7.61 11.56 17.60
CA ILE A 197 8.90 10.88 17.76
C ILE A 197 10.01 11.68 17.07
N LEU A 198 9.78 12.16 15.84
CA LEU A 198 10.76 12.94 15.07
C LEU A 198 11.12 14.28 15.73
N LEU A 199 10.21 14.89 16.49
CA LEU A 199 10.51 16.11 17.26
C LEU A 199 11.66 15.94 18.26
N ARG A 200 11.97 14.70 18.68
CA ARG A 200 13.08 14.43 19.61
C ARG A 200 14.46 14.58 18.97
N GLY A 201 14.54 14.67 17.65
CA GLY A 201 15.82 14.84 16.99
C GLY A 201 16.58 13.53 16.75
N GLY A 202 17.32 13.50 15.66
CA GLY A 202 18.47 12.60 15.51
C GLY A 202 18.14 11.17 15.09
N ARG A 203 19.20 10.36 14.98
CA ARG A 203 19.13 9.02 14.35
C ARG A 203 18.22 8.03 15.08
N PRO A 204 18.25 7.93 16.43
CA PRO A 204 17.36 7.01 17.14
C PRO A 204 15.88 7.36 16.91
N ALA A 205 15.53 8.64 16.89
CA ALA A 205 14.17 9.10 16.63
C ALA A 205 13.71 8.70 15.22
N VAL A 206 14.51 8.98 14.18
CA VAL A 206 14.18 8.59 12.80
C VAL A 206 14.01 7.07 12.66
N ARG A 207 14.88 6.28 13.31
CA ARG A 207 14.77 4.81 13.29
C ARG A 207 13.43 4.33 13.83
N VAL A 208 12.99 4.88 14.96
CA VAL A 208 11.72 4.48 15.60
C VAL A 208 10.52 5.05 14.85
N ALA A 209 10.59 6.31 14.39
CA ALA A 209 9.51 6.98 13.68
C ALA A 209 9.19 6.37 12.31
N LYS A 210 10.15 5.67 11.69
CA LYS A 210 10.01 5.00 10.38
C LYS A 210 8.84 4.01 10.37
N PHE A 211 8.70 3.20 11.42
CA PHE A 211 7.63 2.19 11.51
C PHE A 211 6.23 2.81 11.47
N PRO A 212 5.82 3.68 12.43
CA PRO A 212 4.49 4.28 12.39
C PRO A 212 4.27 5.13 11.15
N PHE A 213 5.31 5.79 10.61
CA PHE A 213 5.21 6.53 9.35
C PHE A 213 4.80 5.62 8.18
N CYS A 214 5.50 4.50 8.00
CA CYS A 214 5.22 3.59 6.88
C CYS A 214 3.86 2.90 7.05
N MET A 215 3.50 2.50 8.27
CA MET A 215 2.16 1.96 8.55
C MET A 215 1.07 2.98 8.24
N ALA A 216 1.29 4.26 8.60
CA ALA A 216 0.36 5.34 8.28
C ALA A 216 0.16 5.52 6.76
N VAL A 217 1.22 5.34 5.95
CA VAL A 217 1.12 5.36 4.48
C VAL A 217 0.18 4.26 3.98
N GLY A 218 0.21 3.06 4.56
CA GLY A 218 -0.73 1.99 4.20
C GLY A 218 -2.19 2.37 4.49
N PHE A 219 -2.44 2.93 5.68
CA PHE A 219 -3.73 3.51 6.09
C PHE A 219 -4.09 4.83 5.42
N LEU A 220 -3.27 5.31 4.49
CA LEU A 220 -3.51 6.48 3.65
C LEU A 220 -3.84 6.05 2.22
N VAL A 221 -2.96 5.25 1.62
CA VAL A 221 -3.04 4.86 0.21
C VAL A 221 -4.31 4.07 -0.08
N PHE A 222 -4.58 3.02 0.69
CA PHE A 222 -5.75 2.16 0.46
C PHE A 222 -7.08 2.92 0.57
N PRO A 223 -7.39 3.61 1.69
CA PRO A 223 -8.68 4.29 1.82
C PRO A 223 -8.81 5.49 0.88
N LEU A 224 -7.74 6.23 0.56
CA LEU A 224 -7.81 7.29 -0.45
C LEU A 224 -8.07 6.71 -1.84
N LEU A 225 -7.38 5.64 -2.23
CA LEU A 225 -7.59 4.99 -3.52
C LEU A 225 -9.05 4.57 -3.65
N ARG A 226 -9.58 3.79 -2.68
CA ARG A 226 -10.98 3.35 -2.70
C ARG A 226 -11.97 4.50 -2.69
N PHE A 227 -11.72 5.53 -1.87
CA PHE A 227 -12.57 6.71 -1.83
C PHE A 227 -12.61 7.40 -3.20
N PHE A 228 -11.45 7.67 -3.82
CA PHE A 228 -11.43 8.34 -5.12
C PHE A 228 -12.00 7.47 -6.25
N THR A 229 -11.68 6.17 -6.31
CA THR A 229 -12.20 5.30 -7.37
C THR A 229 -13.71 5.12 -7.25
N LEU A 230 -14.24 4.85 -6.05
CA LEU A 230 -15.67 4.64 -5.85
C LEU A 230 -16.49 5.92 -5.99
N HIS A 231 -15.95 7.09 -5.60
CA HIS A 231 -16.64 8.36 -5.81
C HIS A 231 -16.56 8.86 -7.25
N ALA A 232 -15.41 8.71 -7.92
CA ALA A 232 -15.24 9.14 -9.31
C ALA A 232 -16.02 8.25 -10.29
N TYR A 233 -16.11 6.95 -10.02
CA TYR A 233 -16.75 5.97 -10.89
C TYR A 233 -18.03 5.37 -10.26
N PHE A 234 -18.70 6.12 -9.38
CA PHE A 234 -19.90 5.64 -8.67
C PHE A 234 -20.97 5.08 -9.62
N ASP A 235 -21.15 5.72 -10.79
CA ASP A 235 -22.13 5.31 -11.80
C ASP A 235 -21.66 4.09 -12.60
N ASN A 236 -20.36 3.85 -12.73
CA ASN A 236 -19.76 2.75 -13.47
C ASN A 236 -18.65 2.05 -12.66
N LEU A 237 -19.08 1.22 -11.72
CA LEU A 237 -18.20 0.54 -10.77
C LEU A 237 -17.23 -0.46 -11.41
N ILE A 238 -17.48 -0.91 -12.64
CA ILE A 238 -16.52 -1.74 -13.40
C ILE A 238 -15.20 -0.98 -13.58
N TRP A 239 -15.26 0.34 -13.79
CA TRP A 239 -14.05 1.16 -13.86
C TRP A 239 -13.39 1.37 -12.50
N ALA A 240 -14.18 1.47 -11.42
CA ALA A 240 -13.61 1.56 -10.07
C ALA A 240 -12.74 0.34 -9.76
N GLU A 241 -13.29 -0.87 -10.00
CA GLU A 241 -12.57 -2.13 -9.82
C GLU A 241 -11.38 -2.26 -10.78
N PHE A 242 -11.54 -1.89 -12.05
CA PHE A 242 -10.42 -1.93 -13.00
C PHE A 242 -9.23 -1.09 -12.55
N TRP A 243 -9.48 0.14 -12.07
CA TRP A 243 -8.41 0.99 -11.57
C TRP A 243 -7.79 0.48 -10.27
N GLU A 244 -8.59 -0.12 -9.39
CA GLU A 244 -8.10 -0.81 -8.18
C GLU A 244 -7.08 -1.89 -8.58
N GLU A 245 -7.49 -2.89 -9.38
CA GLU A 245 -6.61 -4.01 -9.77
C GLU A 245 -5.39 -3.57 -10.61
N ILE A 246 -5.52 -2.54 -11.48
CA ILE A 246 -4.39 -2.01 -12.25
C ILE A 246 -3.34 -1.39 -11.34
N THR A 247 -3.75 -0.63 -10.32
CA THR A 247 -2.80 -0.01 -9.40
C THR A 247 -2.05 -1.04 -8.55
N GLU A 248 -2.67 -2.17 -8.26
CA GLU A 248 -2.08 -3.31 -7.55
C GLU A 248 -1.07 -4.06 -8.43
N LEU A 249 -1.41 -4.27 -9.70
CA LEU A 249 -0.48 -4.78 -10.70
C LEU A 249 0.75 -3.86 -10.84
N MET A 250 0.53 -2.54 -10.89
CA MET A 250 1.61 -1.55 -10.94
C MET A 250 2.50 -1.61 -9.69
N LEU A 251 1.90 -1.77 -8.50
CA LEU A 251 2.62 -1.90 -7.24
C LEU A 251 3.57 -3.11 -7.27
N ILE A 252 3.07 -4.31 -7.61
CA ILE A 252 3.93 -5.50 -7.61
C ILE A 252 4.99 -5.46 -8.71
N CYS A 253 4.66 -4.93 -9.90
CA CYS A 253 5.64 -4.70 -10.95
C CYS A 253 6.74 -3.75 -10.47
N GLY A 254 6.38 -2.66 -9.78
CA GLY A 254 7.32 -1.73 -9.17
C GLY A 254 8.24 -2.39 -8.15
N ILE A 255 7.70 -3.26 -7.29
CA ILE A 255 8.49 -4.05 -6.32
C ILE A 255 9.46 -4.97 -7.06
N ILE A 256 9.02 -5.72 -8.07
CA ILE A 256 9.88 -6.64 -8.82
C ILE A 256 11.01 -5.88 -9.53
N ILE A 257 10.70 -4.76 -10.18
CA ILE A 257 11.69 -3.90 -10.83
C ILE A 257 12.69 -3.37 -9.80
N PHE A 258 12.21 -2.84 -8.67
CA PHE A 258 13.06 -2.37 -7.58
C PHE A 258 14.01 -3.48 -7.10
N LEU A 259 13.47 -4.68 -6.82
CA LEU A 259 14.26 -5.80 -6.37
C LEU A 259 15.32 -6.23 -7.41
N ARG A 260 15.00 -6.20 -8.69
CA ARG A 260 15.96 -6.48 -9.77
C ARG A 260 17.05 -5.41 -9.84
N SER A 261 16.69 -4.13 -9.79
CA SER A 261 17.63 -3.00 -9.88
C SER A 261 18.66 -3.00 -8.76
N PHE A 262 18.27 -3.39 -7.55
CA PHE A 262 19.20 -3.48 -6.40
C PHE A 262 19.86 -4.85 -6.26
N ARG A 263 19.76 -5.71 -7.29
CA ARG A 263 20.23 -7.11 -7.28
C ARG A 263 19.74 -7.88 -6.06
N LEU A 264 18.57 -7.48 -5.55
CA LEU A 264 17.82 -8.15 -4.51
C LEU A 264 17.07 -9.37 -5.06
N VAL A 265 17.04 -9.56 -6.39
CA VAL A 265 16.64 -10.80 -7.09
C VAL A 265 17.55 -10.96 -8.32
N GLY A 266 18.49 -11.93 -8.30
CA GLY A 266 19.56 -12.11 -9.30
C GLY A 266 20.82 -12.77 -8.71
N GLU A 267 21.77 -13.21 -9.54
CA GLU A 267 22.92 -14.10 -9.24
C GLU A 267 23.65 -13.85 -7.90
N PRO A 268 24.14 -14.92 -7.24
CA PRO A 268 24.98 -14.80 -6.05
C PRO A 268 26.23 -13.97 -6.38
N ASP A 269 26.45 -12.95 -5.55
CA ASP A 269 27.59 -12.03 -5.50
C ASP A 269 28.73 -12.33 -6.48
N GLN A 270 28.62 -11.87 -7.72
CA GLN A 270 29.82 -11.51 -8.46
C GLN A 270 30.31 -10.16 -7.92
N PRO A 271 31.55 -10.08 -7.42
CA PRO A 271 32.10 -8.81 -6.95
C PRO A 271 32.12 -7.81 -8.10
N CYS A 272 31.54 -6.63 -7.88
CA CYS A 272 31.76 -5.49 -8.76
C CYS A 272 33.23 -5.08 -8.63
N PHE A 273 34.02 -5.35 -9.66
CA PHE A 273 35.31 -4.71 -9.88
C PHE A 273 35.11 -3.24 -10.27
#